data_AF-A0A242DGW7-F1
#
_entry.id   AF-A0A242DGW7-F1
#
_cell.length_a   1.000
_cell.length_b   1.000
_cell.length_c   1.000
_cell.angle_alpha   90.00
_cell.angle_beta   90.00
_cell.angle_gamma   90.00
#
_symmetry.space_group_name_H-M   'P 1'
#
loop_
_entity.id
_entity.type
_entity.pdbx_description
1 polymer ?
#
loop_
_entity_poly.entity_id
_entity_poly.type
_entity_poly.pdbx_seq_one_letter_code
_entity_poly.pdbx_strand_id
1 'polypeptide(L)'
;MNEFKQVFNRAQQFLVLQAYIDSQLSEDELMNFTLLETVDEIPVVFYSAGVLLIQPKIDLDQFTHVFFPISKLEIRRKENDLEILLPEQTLFFHFDQLDEAEQVANDLVYLYTNVE
;
A
#
# COMPACT_ATOMS: atom_id res chain seq x y z
N MET A 1 6.06 17.32 -3.01
CA MET A 1 5.36 17.14 -4.31
C MET A 1 6.12 16.09 -5.10
N ASN A 2 5.51 14.92 -5.32
CA ASN A 2 6.11 13.83 -6.09
C ASN A 2 6.07 14.19 -7.58
N GLU A 3 7.23 14.40 -8.21
CA GLU A 3 7.33 14.68 -9.65
C GLU A 3 6.66 13.59 -10.50
N PHE A 4 6.72 12.34 -10.04
CA PHE A 4 5.98 11.21 -10.62
C PHE A 4 4.48 11.50 -10.80
N LYS A 5 3.85 12.10 -9.80
CA LYS A 5 2.41 12.42 -9.86
C LYS A 5 2.08 13.60 -10.77
N GLN A 6 3.05 14.46 -11.05
CA GLN A 6 2.88 15.58 -11.97
C GLN A 6 3.05 15.17 -13.43
N VAL A 7 3.89 14.17 -13.68
CA VAL A 7 4.19 13.68 -15.03
C VAL A 7 3.16 12.64 -15.48
N PHE A 8 2.72 11.76 -14.58
CA PHE A 8 1.81 10.66 -14.91
C PHE A 8 0.38 10.93 -14.40
N ASN A 9 -0.62 10.63 -15.22
CA ASN A 9 -2.03 10.64 -14.79
C ASN A 9 -2.32 9.48 -13.83
N ARG A 10 -3.39 9.55 -13.00
CA ARG A 10 -3.76 8.48 -12.04
C ARG A 10 -3.74 7.07 -12.64
N ALA A 11 -4.31 6.89 -13.84
CA ALA A 11 -4.30 5.60 -14.52
C ALA A 11 -2.87 5.14 -14.90
N GLN A 12 -2.01 6.06 -15.33
CA GLN A 12 -0.61 5.74 -15.64
C GLN A 12 0.19 5.46 -14.37
N GLN A 13 -0.02 6.22 -13.30
CA GLN A 13 0.59 5.96 -12.00
C GLN A 13 0.24 4.53 -11.54
N PHE A 14 -1.03 4.16 -11.63
CA PHE A 14 -1.49 2.81 -11.29
C PHE A 14 -0.83 1.74 -12.17
N LEU A 15 -0.75 1.94 -13.50
CA LEU A 15 -0.10 0.99 -14.41
C LEU A 15 1.40 0.84 -14.13
N VAL A 16 2.11 1.93 -13.86
CA VAL A 16 3.55 1.91 -13.55
C VAL A 16 3.79 1.24 -12.21
N LEU A 17 2.97 1.54 -11.20
CA LEU A 17 3.03 0.88 -9.90
C LEU A 17 2.74 -0.62 -10.04
N GLN A 18 1.70 -1.00 -10.78
CA GLN A 18 1.40 -2.40 -11.08
C GLN A 18 2.57 -3.12 -11.75
N ALA A 19 3.19 -2.52 -12.77
CA ALA A 19 4.35 -3.12 -13.44
C ALA A 19 5.55 -3.29 -12.50
N TYR A 20 5.76 -2.33 -11.59
CA TYR A 20 6.79 -2.44 -10.57
C TYR A 20 6.49 -3.56 -9.57
N ILE A 21 5.26 -3.62 -9.07
CA ILE A 21 4.75 -4.64 -8.15
C ILE A 21 4.89 -6.03 -8.77
N ASP A 22 4.49 -6.19 -10.03
CA ASP A 22 4.63 -7.43 -10.80
C ASP A 22 6.08 -7.91 -10.90
N SER A 23 7.03 -6.96 -10.95
CA SER A 23 8.46 -7.26 -10.93
C SER A 23 9.04 -7.57 -9.54
N GLN A 24 8.35 -7.20 -8.45
CA GLN A 24 8.84 -7.39 -7.08
C GLN A 24 8.17 -8.57 -6.35
N LEU A 25 6.88 -8.80 -6.61
CA LEU A 25 6.08 -9.82 -5.95
C LEU A 25 6.02 -11.10 -6.80
N SER A 26 5.82 -12.23 -6.12
CA SER A 26 5.61 -13.51 -6.80
C SER A 26 4.15 -13.66 -7.24
N GLU A 27 3.89 -14.57 -8.18
CA GLU A 27 2.53 -14.83 -8.69
C GLU A 27 1.48 -15.07 -7.58
N ASP A 28 1.85 -15.82 -6.54
CA ASP A 28 1.01 -16.06 -5.36
C ASP A 28 0.68 -14.78 -4.57
N GLU A 29 1.63 -13.86 -4.46
CA GLU A 29 1.44 -12.60 -3.73
C GLU A 29 0.67 -11.59 -4.59
N LEU A 30 0.84 -11.63 -5.91
CA LEU A 30 0.04 -10.85 -6.86
C LEU A 30 -1.44 -11.27 -6.88
N MET A 31 -1.77 -12.48 -6.46
CA MET A 31 -3.17 -12.90 -6.32
C MET A 31 -3.86 -12.33 -5.08
N ASN A 32 -3.08 -11.98 -4.04
CA ASN A 32 -3.61 -11.57 -2.73
C ASN A 32 -2.90 -10.30 -2.23
N PHE A 33 -2.84 -9.27 -3.07
CA PHE A 33 -2.37 -7.95 -2.66
C PHE A 33 -3.46 -6.89 -2.75
N THR A 34 -3.34 -5.89 -1.90
CA THR A 34 -4.18 -4.70 -1.86
C THR A 34 -3.26 -3.47 -1.97
N LEU A 35 -3.48 -2.63 -2.98
CA LEU A 35 -2.75 -1.37 -3.16
C LEU A 35 -3.57 -0.21 -2.61
N LEU A 36 -3.01 0.53 -1.66
CA LEU A 36 -3.60 1.74 -1.08
C LEU A 36 -2.64 2.92 -1.19
N GLU A 37 -3.17 4.13 -1.12
CA GLU A 37 -2.38 5.36 -1.13
C GLU A 37 -2.61 6.13 0.16
N THR A 38 -1.52 6.55 0.82
CA THR A 38 -1.62 7.36 2.04
C THR A 38 -2.05 8.80 1.74
N VAL A 39 -2.45 9.54 2.77
CA VAL A 39 -2.68 11.00 2.70
C VAL A 39 -1.45 11.77 2.20
N ASP A 40 -0.25 11.24 2.48
CA ASP A 40 1.04 11.76 2.01
C ASP A 40 1.35 11.34 0.56
N GLU A 41 0.37 10.80 -0.16
CA GLU A 41 0.49 10.42 -1.55
C GLU A 41 1.54 9.31 -1.80
N ILE A 42 1.76 8.47 -0.79
CA ILE A 42 2.70 7.35 -0.84
C ILE A 42 1.92 6.07 -1.17
N PRO A 43 2.24 5.39 -2.28
CA PRO A 43 1.66 4.10 -2.60
C PRO A 43 2.20 3.00 -1.70
N VAL A 44 1.30 2.21 -1.15
CA VAL A 44 1.57 1.16 -0.18
C VAL A 44 0.87 -0.11 -0.61
N VAL A 45 1.64 -1.18 -0.73
CA VAL A 45 1.18 -2.51 -1.14
C VAL A 45 1.09 -3.39 0.09
N PHE A 46 -0.09 -3.94 0.33
CA PHE A 46 -0.36 -4.89 1.40
C PHE A 46 -0.50 -6.27 0.77
N TYR A 47 0.18 -7.28 1.28
CA TYR A 47 0.15 -8.64 0.74
C TYR A 47 0.51 -9.64 1.84
N SER A 48 0.32 -10.94 1.61
CA SER A 48 0.40 -11.97 2.66
C SER A 48 1.64 -11.91 3.55
N ALA A 49 2.83 -11.58 3.02
CA ALA A 49 4.03 -11.47 3.84
C ALA A 49 4.13 -10.17 4.68
N GLY A 50 3.41 -9.11 4.30
CA GLY A 50 3.47 -7.83 5.01
C GLY A 50 3.05 -6.63 4.17
N VAL A 51 3.85 -5.55 4.26
CA VAL A 51 3.57 -4.26 3.62
C VAL A 51 4.82 -3.75 2.93
N LEU A 52 4.67 -3.28 1.69
CA LEU A 52 5.74 -2.72 0.87
C LEU A 52 5.38 -1.29 0.49
N LEU A 53 6.16 -0.33 1.01
CA LEU A 53 5.99 1.09 0.73
C LEU A 53 6.80 1.39 -0.51
N ILE A 54 6.14 1.84 -1.57
CA ILE A 54 6.80 2.20 -2.81
C ILE A 54 7.08 3.71 -2.76
N GLN A 55 8.32 4.07 -3.06
CA GLN A 55 8.74 5.46 -3.28
C GLN A 55 8.87 5.70 -4.79
N PRO A 56 7.79 6.13 -5.45
CA PRO A 56 7.80 6.29 -6.89
C PRO A 56 8.71 7.43 -7.33
N LYS A 57 9.42 7.20 -8.44
CA LYS A 57 10.28 8.18 -9.13
C LYS A 57 9.82 8.33 -10.57
N ILE A 58 10.39 9.29 -11.31
CA ILE A 58 10.06 9.49 -12.73
C ILE A 58 10.39 8.24 -13.55
N ASP A 59 11.55 7.63 -13.29
CA ASP A 59 12.00 6.40 -13.93
C ASP A 59 11.72 5.18 -13.06
N LEU A 60 11.18 4.12 -13.67
CA LEU A 60 10.89 2.83 -13.01
C LEU A 60 12.15 2.22 -12.35
N ASP A 61 13.30 2.29 -13.01
CA ASP A 61 14.58 1.79 -12.49
C ASP A 61 15.07 2.52 -11.23
N GLN A 62 14.52 3.71 -10.94
CA GLN A 62 14.86 4.48 -9.73
C GLN A 62 13.85 4.27 -8.60
N PHE A 63 12.84 3.42 -8.79
CA PHE A 63 11.89 3.10 -7.75
C PHE A 63 12.62 2.41 -6.60
N THR A 64 12.35 2.92 -5.41
CA THR A 64 12.82 2.31 -4.17
C THR A 64 11.61 1.84 -3.39
N HIS A 65 11.78 0.78 -2.61
CA HIS A 65 10.73 0.31 -1.74
C HIS A 65 11.30 -0.07 -0.37
N VAL A 66 10.42 -0.06 0.62
CA VAL A 66 10.73 -0.53 1.97
C VAL A 66 9.70 -1.58 2.35
N PHE A 67 10.18 -2.77 2.68
CA PHE A 67 9.35 -3.88 3.12
C PHE A 67 9.30 -3.95 4.65
N PHE A 68 8.09 -4.09 5.18
CA PHE A 68 7.81 -4.33 6.59
C PHE A 68 7.02 -5.63 6.75
N PRO A 69 7.51 -6.58 7.56
CA PRO A 69 6.81 -7.84 7.79
C PRO A 69 5.54 -7.63 8.63
N ILE A 70 4.53 -8.48 8.39
CA ILE A 70 3.28 -8.54 9.15
C ILE A 70 3.46 -8.57 10.68
N SER A 71 4.51 -9.20 11.18
CA SER A 71 4.73 -9.27 12.64
C SER A 71 5.08 -7.92 13.28
N LYS A 72 5.37 -6.88 12.49
CA LYS A 72 5.76 -5.55 12.98
C LYS A 72 4.75 -4.46 12.67
N LEU A 73 3.60 -4.81 12.09
CA LEU A 73 2.57 -3.84 11.75
C LEU A 73 1.36 -3.96 12.67
N GLU A 74 0.82 -2.81 13.04
CA GLU A 74 -0.39 -2.71 13.84
C GLU A 74 -1.39 -1.82 13.09
N ILE A 75 -2.56 -2.39 12.80
CA ILE A 75 -3.63 -1.71 12.08
C ILE A 75 -4.55 -1.07 13.13
N ARG A 76 -4.74 0.25 13.05
CA ARG A 76 -5.66 1.01 13.88
C ARG A 76 -6.63 1.78 13.01
N ARG A 77 -7.92 1.46 13.13
CA ARG A 77 -8.98 2.25 12.49
C ARG A 77 -9.51 3.31 13.44
N LYS A 78 -9.65 4.54 12.96
CA LYS A 78 -10.36 5.64 13.63
C LYS A 78 -11.36 6.24 12.67
N GLU A 79 -12.63 5.85 12.81
CA GLU A 79 -13.73 6.39 12.01
C GLU A 79 -13.48 6.25 10.50
N ASN A 80 -13.18 7.35 9.81
CA ASN A 80 -12.88 7.40 8.37
C ASN A 80 -11.38 7.30 8.05
N ASP A 81 -10.54 7.22 9.07
CA ASP A 81 -9.10 7.15 8.95
C ASP A 81 -8.60 5.76 9.34
N LEU A 82 -7.61 5.29 8.60
CA LEU A 82 -6.87 4.08 8.90
C LEU A 82 -5.41 4.45 9.16
N GLU A 83 -4.93 4.11 10.35
CA GLU A 83 -3.57 4.30 10.80
C GLU A 83 -2.85 2.94 10.78
N ILE A 84 -1.79 2.79 9.99
CA ILE A 84 -0.92 1.61 10.02
C ILE A 84 0.36 2.01 10.76
N LEU A 85 0.57 1.46 11.95
CA LEU A 85 1.79 1.68 12.71
C LEU A 85 2.85 0.70 12.20
N LEU A 86 3.92 1.25 11.64
CA LEU A 86 5.14 0.54 11.27
C LEU A 86 6.24 0.91 12.29
N PRO A 87 7.30 0.09 12.43
CA PRO A 87 8.35 0.33 13.42
C PRO A 87 9.10 1.66 13.22
N GLU A 88 9.19 2.16 11.98
CA GLU A 88 9.93 3.39 11.65
C GLU A 88 9.03 4.58 11.31
N GLN A 89 7.73 4.35 11.04
CA GLN A 89 6.80 5.40 10.65
C GLN A 89 5.34 4.98 10.88
N THR A 90 4.42 5.94 10.87
CA THR A 90 2.98 5.66 10.85
C THR A 90 2.42 6.12 9.52
N LEU A 91 1.68 5.23 8.85
CA LEU A 91 0.97 5.54 7.62
C LEU A 91 -0.45 5.94 7.95
N PHE A 92 -0.92 7.01 7.33
CA PHE A 92 -2.28 7.50 7.48
C PHE A 92 -2.99 7.38 6.13
N PHE A 93 -4.14 6.72 6.14
CA PHE A 93 -5.04 6.62 4.99
C PHE A 93 -6.34 7.29 5.37
N HIS A 94 -6.80 8.19 4.52
CA HIS A 94 -8.06 8.89 4.70
C HIS A 94 -9.04 8.40 3.64
N PHE A 95 -10.23 8.04 4.07
CA PHE A 95 -11.30 7.60 3.18
C PHE A 95 -12.47 8.58 3.24
N ASP A 96 -13.04 8.92 2.08
CA ASP A 96 -14.22 9.78 2.00
C ASP A 96 -15.46 9.13 2.63
N GLN A 97 -15.51 7.78 2.68
CA GLN A 97 -16.63 7.02 3.22
C GLN A 97 -16.20 6.06 4.33
N LEU A 98 -17.00 6.01 5.41
CA LEU A 98 -16.75 5.13 6.55
C LEU A 98 -16.86 3.64 6.17
N ASP A 99 -17.79 3.30 5.29
CA ASP A 99 -17.93 1.94 4.73
C ASP A 99 -16.65 1.51 3.99
N GLU A 100 -16.01 2.42 3.26
CA GLU A 100 -14.78 2.14 2.52
C GLU A 100 -13.63 1.89 3.49
N ALA A 101 -13.47 2.73 4.52
CA ALA A 101 -12.50 2.52 5.58
C ALA A 101 -12.72 1.19 6.32
N GLU A 102 -13.97 0.83 6.59
CA GLU A 102 -14.31 -0.44 7.24
C GLU A 102 -14.04 -1.64 6.32
N GLN A 103 -14.39 -1.55 5.05
CA GLN A 103 -14.15 -2.61 4.08
C GLN A 103 -12.66 -2.86 3.90
N VAL A 104 -11.86 -1.80 3.75
CA VAL A 104 -10.39 -1.91 3.62
C VAL A 104 -9.77 -2.45 4.90
N ALA A 105 -10.20 -1.99 6.08
CA ALA A 105 -9.68 -2.54 7.34
C ALA A 105 -9.97 -4.04 7.47
N ASN A 106 -11.17 -4.49 7.09
CA ASN A 106 -11.52 -5.90 7.09
C ASN A 106 -10.72 -6.70 6.04
N ASP A 107 -10.51 -6.14 4.85
CA ASP A 107 -9.72 -6.75 3.77
C ASP A 107 -8.28 -6.99 4.22
N LEU A 108 -7.66 -5.98 4.86
CA LEU A 108 -6.32 -6.11 5.44
C LEU A 108 -6.26 -7.17 6.54
N VAL A 109 -7.21 -7.14 7.49
CA VAL A 109 -7.27 -8.16 8.54
C VAL A 109 -7.45 -9.55 7.95
N TYR A 110 -8.29 -9.71 6.93
CA TYR A 110 -8.52 -10.98 6.25
C TYR A 110 -7.26 -11.47 5.55
N LEU A 111 -6.61 -10.61 4.78
CA LEU A 111 -5.35 -10.87 4.06
C LEU A 111 -4.24 -11.34 5.00
N TYR A 112 -4.21 -10.83 6.23
CA TYR A 112 -3.25 -11.21 7.27
C TYR A 112 -3.66 -12.40 8.14
N THR A 113 -4.97 -12.68 8.23
CA THR A 113 -5.49 -13.81 9.01
C THR A 113 -5.44 -15.12 8.20
N ASN A 114 -5.49 -15.04 6.87
CA ASN A 114 -5.46 -16.19 5.96
C ASN A 114 -4.05 -16.72 5.65
N VAL A 115 -3.01 -16.22 6.34
CA VAL A 115 -1.64 -16.72 6.22
C VAL A 115 -1.49 -17.94 7.14
N GLU A 116 -2.11 -19.06 6.77
CA GLU A 116 -1.92 -20.38 7.41
C GLU A 116 -0.70 -21.14 6.84
#